data_AF-A0A7C3YJC5-F1
#
_entry.id   AF-A0A7C3YJC5-F1
#
_cell.length_a   1.000
_cell.length_b   1.000
_cell.length_c   1.000
_cell.angle_alpha   90.00
_cell.angle_beta   90.00
_cell.angle_gamma   90.00
#
_symmetry.space_group_name_H-M   'P 1'
#
loop_
_entity.id
_entity.type
_entity.pdbx_description
1 polymer ?
#
loop_
_entity_poly.entity_id
_entity_poly.type
_entity_poly.pdbx_seq_one_letter_code
_entity_poly.pdbx_strand_id
1 'polypeptide(L)'
;MPGMAAAPHIVSCEVLRNEIERVVADHAPQATVEFVPGALHDYPDRLRAELQARIDAAPGDRPVLLCCARCSNGTVGLRAGRHRLVVPACDDCIALLLGSRERYLEEHARHPGTYYYTRGWIEFIDDPYREYLKIVPKYGEEKAARLARQVLANYTRVAVIETPGVPGVEDHEEYLATVSRFYGLPLVRLRGSLRYLTKLVTGPHDGEFIVVEPGEELGEERFWRLQEAAGGGAGSGAVPAPGRLP
;
A
#
# COMPACT_ATOMS: atom_id res chain seq x y z
N MET A 1 -37.42 8.86 -3.67
CA MET A 1 -36.21 9.41 -4.30
C MET A 1 -35.03 8.64 -3.75
N PRO A 2 -34.18 8.01 -4.58
CA PRO A 2 -33.01 7.32 -4.08
C PRO A 2 -32.11 8.38 -3.44
N GLY A 3 -31.92 8.29 -2.12
CA GLY A 3 -31.10 9.25 -1.38
C GLY A 3 -29.71 9.29 -1.98
N MET A 4 -29.22 10.48 -2.32
CA MET A 4 -27.81 10.65 -2.68
C MET A 4 -26.97 10.07 -1.54
N ALA A 5 -26.17 9.05 -1.84
CA ALA A 5 -25.24 8.49 -0.86
C ALA A 5 -24.37 9.61 -0.30
N ALA A 6 -24.21 9.66 1.02
CA ALA A 6 -23.37 10.65 1.68
C ALA A 6 -21.94 10.59 1.12
N ALA A 7 -21.32 11.75 0.91
CA ALA A 7 -19.94 11.81 0.42
C ALA A 7 -19.01 11.05 1.38
N PRO A 8 -18.11 10.18 0.86
CA PRO A 8 -17.31 9.30 1.71
C PRO A 8 -16.29 10.08 2.54
N HIS A 9 -15.90 9.48 3.66
CA HIS A 9 -14.66 9.83 4.36
C HIS A 9 -13.56 8.88 3.91
N ILE A 10 -12.42 9.40 3.48
CA ILE A 10 -11.32 8.59 2.96
C ILE A 10 -10.15 8.68 3.92
N VAL A 11 -9.65 7.53 4.36
CA VAL A 11 -8.43 7.43 5.17
C VAL A 11 -7.37 6.77 4.31
N SER A 12 -6.28 7.49 4.02
CA SER A 12 -5.22 7.04 3.12
C SER A 12 -3.86 6.98 3.80
N CYS A 13 -2.99 6.08 3.35
CA CYS A 13 -1.56 6.28 3.57
C CYS A 13 -1.09 7.49 2.75
N GLU A 14 -0.21 8.32 3.30
CA GLU A 14 0.34 9.48 2.57
C GLU A 14 1.17 9.11 1.34
N VAL A 15 1.67 7.87 1.24
CA VAL A 15 2.37 7.38 0.03
C VAL A 15 1.47 7.33 -1.21
N LEU A 16 0.15 7.36 -1.03
CA LEU A 16 -0.87 7.37 -2.09
C LEU A 16 -1.50 8.75 -2.29
N ARG A 17 -0.95 9.80 -1.65
CA ARG A 17 -1.52 11.16 -1.62
C ARG A 17 -1.79 11.70 -3.00
N ASN A 18 -0.79 11.67 -3.89
CA ASN A 18 -0.90 12.23 -5.22
C ASN A 18 -2.01 11.55 -6.03
N GLU A 19 -2.12 10.23 -5.91
CA GLU A 19 -3.11 9.44 -6.62
C GLU A 19 -4.53 9.64 -6.08
N ILE A 20 -4.71 9.59 -4.75
CA ILE A 20 -6.04 9.73 -4.17
C ILE A 20 -6.58 11.16 -4.27
N GLU A 21 -5.73 12.18 -4.09
CA GLU A 21 -6.15 13.58 -4.25
C GLU A 21 -6.59 13.85 -5.70
N ARG A 22 -5.87 13.27 -6.68
CA ARG A 22 -6.26 13.35 -8.09
C ARG A 22 -7.63 12.72 -8.35
N VAL A 23 -7.84 11.49 -7.86
CA VAL A 23 -9.12 10.79 -8.02
C VAL A 23 -10.27 11.54 -7.36
N VAL A 24 -10.06 12.06 -6.15
CA VAL A 24 -11.07 12.81 -5.39
C VAL A 24 -11.45 14.10 -6.11
N ALA A 25 -10.47 14.85 -6.62
CA ALA A 25 -10.71 16.08 -7.37
C ALA A 25 -11.59 15.82 -8.62
N ASP A 26 -11.31 14.73 -9.34
CA ASP A 26 -11.99 14.42 -10.60
C ASP A 26 -13.38 13.77 -10.39
N HIS A 27 -13.58 13.02 -9.30
CA HIS A 27 -14.75 12.14 -9.17
C HIS A 27 -15.60 12.32 -7.91
N ALA A 28 -15.04 12.88 -6.83
CA ALA A 28 -15.75 13.01 -5.56
C ALA A 28 -15.29 14.25 -4.77
N PRO A 29 -15.44 15.49 -5.32
CA PRO A 29 -14.91 16.71 -4.71
C PRO A 29 -15.53 17.05 -3.34
N GLN A 30 -16.61 16.37 -2.94
CA GLN A 30 -17.25 16.51 -1.64
C GLN A 30 -16.72 15.50 -0.59
N ALA A 31 -15.88 14.55 -1.01
CA ALA A 31 -15.25 13.60 -0.11
C ALA A 31 -14.20 14.31 0.77
N THR A 32 -14.08 13.86 2.01
CA THR A 32 -13.00 14.29 2.91
C THR A 32 -11.87 13.28 2.87
N VAL A 33 -10.62 13.73 2.88
CA VAL A 33 -9.44 12.85 2.87
C VAL A 33 -8.57 13.16 4.08
N GLU A 34 -8.22 12.14 4.85
CA GLU A 34 -7.22 12.20 5.91
C GLU A 34 -6.08 11.23 5.65
N PHE A 35 -4.89 11.59 6.12
CA PHE A 35 -3.67 10.83 5.88
C PHE A 35 -3.08 10.29 7.17
N VAL A 36 -2.58 9.05 7.11
CA VAL A 36 -1.68 8.47 8.12
C VAL A 36 -0.23 8.53 7.61
N PRO A 37 0.76 8.80 8.48
CA PRO A 37 2.16 8.82 8.08
C PRO A 37 2.64 7.48 7.50
N GLY A 38 3.43 7.54 6.41
CA GLY A 38 3.93 6.37 5.68
C GLY A 38 4.86 5.52 6.54
N ALA A 39 5.70 6.18 7.34
CA ALA A 39 6.63 5.55 8.28
C ALA A 39 5.96 4.63 9.33
N LEU A 40 4.64 4.70 9.53
CA LEU A 40 3.93 3.78 10.43
C LEU A 40 3.90 2.33 9.91
N HIS A 41 4.28 2.07 8.66
CA HIS A 41 4.36 0.70 8.11
C HIS A 41 5.43 -0.16 8.78
N ASP A 42 6.39 0.45 9.48
CA ASP A 42 7.37 -0.24 10.34
C ASP A 42 6.77 -0.65 11.70
N TYR A 43 5.60 -0.10 12.06
CA TYR A 43 4.95 -0.26 13.36
C TYR A 43 3.46 -0.63 13.19
N PRO A 44 3.13 -1.86 12.77
CA PRO A 44 1.79 -2.22 12.31
C PRO A 44 0.68 -2.03 13.37
N ASP A 45 0.98 -2.25 14.66
CA ASP A 45 0.01 -1.98 15.73
C ASP A 45 -0.27 -0.49 15.91
N ARG A 46 0.74 0.37 15.71
CA ARG A 46 0.57 1.83 15.73
C ARG A 46 -0.19 2.31 14.51
N LEU A 47 0.12 1.76 13.33
CA LEU A 47 -0.63 2.02 12.10
C LEU A 47 -2.12 1.67 12.29
N ARG A 48 -2.42 0.50 12.84
CA ARG A 48 -3.80 0.07 13.13
C ARG A 48 -4.49 1.04 14.08
N ALA A 49 -3.84 1.43 15.17
CA ALA A 49 -4.41 2.38 16.13
C ALA A 49 -4.71 3.74 15.48
N GLU A 50 -3.80 4.24 14.63
CA GLU A 50 -3.93 5.52 13.94
C GLU A 50 -5.05 5.51 12.87
N LEU A 51 -5.19 4.39 12.17
CA LEU A 51 -6.30 4.13 11.24
C LEU A 51 -7.64 4.06 12.00
N GLN A 52 -7.70 3.31 13.11
CA GLN A 52 -8.90 3.20 13.94
C GLN A 52 -9.34 4.56 14.47
N ALA A 53 -8.40 5.38 14.94
CA ALA A 53 -8.70 6.72 15.45
C ALA A 53 -9.38 7.61 14.39
N ARG A 54 -8.96 7.52 13.12
CA ARG A 54 -9.60 8.26 12.00
C ARG A 54 -10.96 7.70 11.64
N ILE A 55 -11.12 6.37 11.67
CA ILE A 55 -12.42 5.72 11.46
C ILE A 55 -13.41 6.18 12.54
N ASP A 56 -13.00 6.18 13.82
CA ASP A 56 -13.84 6.56 14.95
C ASP A 56 -14.22 8.05 14.93
N ALA A 57 -13.29 8.90 14.44
CA ALA A 57 -13.48 10.33 14.30
C ALA A 57 -14.29 10.72 13.04
N ALA A 58 -14.57 9.80 12.12
CA ALA A 58 -15.22 10.10 10.86
C ALA A 58 -16.62 10.75 11.08
N PRO A 59 -16.92 11.88 10.44
CA PRO A 59 -18.08 12.69 10.78
C PRO A 59 -19.40 12.14 10.21
N GLY A 60 -20.46 12.13 11.01
CA GLY A 60 -21.81 11.76 10.57
C GLY A 60 -21.95 10.30 10.14
N ASP A 61 -23.03 10.00 9.43
CA ASP A 61 -23.32 8.66 8.92
C ASP A 61 -22.90 8.58 7.44
N ARG A 62 -21.61 8.35 7.20
CA ARG A 62 -21.01 8.23 5.87
C ARG A 62 -20.10 7.01 5.80
N PRO A 63 -19.95 6.38 4.62
CA PRO A 63 -19.00 5.28 4.44
C PRO A 63 -17.57 5.78 4.61
N VAL A 64 -16.71 4.93 5.16
CA VAL A 64 -15.27 5.16 5.25
C VAL A 64 -14.56 4.29 4.22
N LEU A 65 -13.81 4.91 3.33
CA LEU A 65 -13.00 4.24 2.32
C LEU A 65 -11.54 4.21 2.79
N LEU A 66 -10.98 3.02 2.96
CA LEU A 66 -9.57 2.87 3.29
C LEU A 66 -8.78 2.85 1.99
N CYS A 67 -8.08 3.94 1.70
CA CYS A 67 -7.09 4.02 0.63
C CYS A 67 -5.75 3.45 1.14
N CYS A 68 -5.81 2.20 1.58
CA CYS A 68 -4.70 1.33 1.95
C CYS A 68 -5.21 -0.11 1.97
N ALA A 69 -4.38 -1.05 1.55
CA ALA A 69 -4.73 -2.47 1.48
C ALA A 69 -4.30 -3.20 2.78
N ARG A 70 -3.88 -4.46 2.70
CA ARG A 70 -3.32 -5.21 3.83
C ARG A 70 -1.83 -4.89 4.13
N CYS A 71 -1.36 -3.69 3.78
CA CYS A 71 0.05 -3.30 3.96
C CYS A 71 0.50 -3.48 5.41
N SER A 72 1.58 -4.23 5.63
CA SER A 72 2.10 -4.60 6.97
C SER A 72 1.05 -5.18 7.94
N ASN A 73 -0.08 -5.70 7.43
CA ASN A 73 -1.26 -6.08 8.24
C ASN A 73 -1.84 -4.94 9.11
N GLY A 74 -1.60 -3.68 8.76
CA GLY A 74 -2.07 -2.52 9.53
C GLY A 74 -3.60 -2.35 9.53
N THR A 75 -4.29 -2.91 8.54
CA THR A 75 -5.76 -2.85 8.44
C THR A 75 -6.48 -4.05 9.07
N VAL A 76 -5.76 -5.12 9.39
CA VAL A 76 -6.35 -6.31 10.04
C VAL A 76 -6.79 -5.93 11.46
N GLY A 77 -8.00 -6.31 11.85
CA GLY A 77 -8.57 -6.05 13.18
C GLY A 77 -9.22 -4.67 13.34
N LEU A 78 -9.30 -3.86 12.27
CA LEU A 78 -10.05 -2.60 12.31
C LEU A 78 -11.55 -2.85 12.52
N ARG A 79 -12.18 -2.03 13.35
CA ARG A 79 -13.60 -2.10 13.67
C ARG A 79 -14.34 -1.03 12.88
N ALA A 80 -15.43 -1.42 12.24
CA ALA A 80 -16.27 -0.52 11.46
C ALA A 80 -17.04 0.49 12.34
N GLY A 81 -17.30 0.11 13.61
CA GLY A 81 -18.05 0.93 14.54
C GLY A 81 -19.44 1.22 13.96
N ARG A 82 -19.80 2.49 13.81
CA ARG A 82 -21.06 2.91 13.17
C ARG A 82 -20.99 3.02 11.65
N HIS A 83 -19.80 2.96 11.07
CA HIS A 83 -19.56 3.21 9.66
C HIS A 83 -19.59 1.91 8.87
N ARG A 84 -19.86 2.02 7.57
CA ARG A 84 -19.51 0.97 6.62
C ARG A 84 -18.09 1.21 6.12
N LEU A 85 -17.20 0.24 6.25
CA LEU A 85 -15.84 0.33 5.71
C LEU A 85 -15.77 -0.33 4.34
N VAL A 86 -14.99 0.26 3.45
CA VAL A 86 -14.61 -0.32 2.16
C VAL A 86 -13.11 -0.34 2.05
N VAL A 87 -12.55 -1.52 1.84
CA VAL A 87 -11.11 -1.75 1.82
C VAL A 87 -10.74 -2.50 0.53
N PRO A 88 -9.70 -2.07 -0.21
CA PRO A 88 -9.18 -2.81 -1.36
C PRO A 88 -8.86 -4.27 -0.98
N ALA A 89 -9.37 -5.20 -1.77
CA ALA A 89 -9.16 -6.63 -1.57
C ALA A 89 -7.80 -7.06 -2.17
N CYS A 90 -6.70 -6.55 -1.60
CA CYS A 90 -5.34 -6.89 -2.03
C CYS A 90 -4.33 -6.87 -0.88
N ASP A 91 -3.13 -7.40 -1.15
CA ASP A 91 -2.10 -7.61 -0.13
C ASP A 91 -1.35 -6.32 0.23
N ASP A 92 -1.16 -5.40 -0.72
CA ASP A 92 -0.45 -4.13 -0.50
C ASP A 92 -0.90 -3.01 -1.47
N CYS A 93 -0.32 -1.82 -1.28
CA CYS A 93 -0.61 -0.64 -2.10
C CYS A 93 -0.03 -0.69 -3.52
N ILE A 94 0.88 -1.62 -3.82
CA ILE A 94 1.42 -1.80 -5.17
C ILE A 94 0.31 -2.27 -6.10
N ALA A 95 -0.58 -3.16 -5.65
CA ALA A 95 -1.76 -3.57 -6.42
C ALA A 95 -2.70 -2.40 -6.75
N LEU A 96 -2.89 -1.47 -5.81
CA LEU A 96 -3.66 -0.24 -6.04
C LEU A 96 -3.03 0.62 -7.13
N LEU A 97 -1.72 0.85 -7.03
CA LEU A 97 -0.94 1.68 -7.96
C LEU A 97 -0.81 1.05 -9.36
N LEU A 98 -0.78 -0.27 -9.44
CA LEU A 98 -0.80 -0.98 -10.72
C LEU A 98 -2.21 -1.06 -11.32
N GLY A 99 -3.26 -0.83 -10.52
CA GLY A 99 -4.65 -0.71 -10.97
C GLY A 99 -5.50 -1.98 -10.86
N SER A 100 -4.91 -3.12 -10.48
CA SER A 100 -5.63 -4.34 -10.08
C SER A 100 -4.72 -5.31 -9.33
N ARG A 101 -5.33 -6.24 -8.58
CA ARG A 101 -4.60 -7.31 -7.89
C ARG A 101 -3.98 -8.30 -8.87
N GLU A 102 -4.70 -8.64 -9.93
CA GLU A 102 -4.25 -9.58 -10.97
C GLU A 102 -2.98 -9.08 -11.63
N ARG A 103 -2.93 -7.81 -12.02
CA ARG A 103 -1.75 -7.21 -12.63
C ARG A 103 -0.55 -7.24 -11.68
N TYR A 104 -0.76 -6.98 -10.39
CA TYR A 104 0.31 -7.11 -9.39
C TYR A 104 0.82 -8.55 -9.27
N LEU A 105 -0.09 -9.53 -9.22
CA LEU A 105 0.29 -10.95 -9.15
C LEU A 105 1.04 -11.41 -10.39
N GLU A 106 0.65 -10.95 -11.58
CA GLU A 106 1.38 -11.22 -12.83
C GLU A 106 2.82 -10.66 -12.78
N GLU A 107 2.97 -9.42 -12.30
CA GLU A 107 4.27 -8.77 -12.18
C GLU A 107 5.14 -9.48 -11.12
N HIS A 108 4.56 -9.83 -9.97
CA HIS A 108 5.22 -10.55 -8.90
C HIS A 108 5.65 -11.96 -9.35
N ALA A 109 4.80 -12.69 -10.09
CA ALA A 109 5.13 -14.01 -10.60
C ALA A 109 6.30 -13.98 -11.60
N ARG A 110 6.39 -12.93 -12.42
CA ARG A 110 7.49 -12.74 -13.38
C ARG A 110 8.77 -12.24 -12.72
N HIS A 111 8.63 -11.39 -11.70
CA HIS A 111 9.72 -10.66 -11.07
C HIS A 111 9.56 -10.58 -9.54
N PRO A 112 9.69 -11.70 -8.82
CA PRO A 112 9.42 -11.75 -7.37
C PRO A 112 10.40 -10.90 -6.54
N GLY A 113 11.63 -10.68 -7.04
CA GLY A 113 12.65 -9.84 -6.41
C GLY A 113 12.56 -8.35 -6.81
N THR A 114 11.37 -7.74 -6.77
CA THR A 114 11.19 -6.33 -7.15
C THR A 114 11.06 -5.41 -5.95
N TYR A 115 11.90 -4.39 -5.87
CA TYR A 115 11.73 -3.28 -4.92
C TYR A 115 11.01 -2.14 -5.62
N TYR A 116 9.85 -1.74 -5.12
CA TYR A 116 9.00 -0.75 -5.78
C TYR A 116 9.25 0.66 -5.23
N TYR A 117 9.33 1.63 -6.14
CA TYR A 117 9.26 3.05 -5.82
C TYR A 117 8.04 3.68 -6.48
N THR A 118 7.47 4.64 -5.77
CA THR A 118 6.59 5.70 -6.31
C THR A 118 7.11 7.04 -5.81
N ARG A 119 6.56 8.14 -6.33
CA ARG A 119 6.85 9.47 -5.76
C ARG A 119 6.57 9.50 -4.26
N GLY A 120 5.38 9.06 -3.84
CA GLY A 120 5.00 9.04 -2.43
C GLY A 120 5.88 8.11 -1.57
N TRP A 121 6.36 6.99 -2.12
CA TRP A 121 7.33 6.15 -1.42
C TRP A 121 8.64 6.90 -1.15
N ILE A 122 9.17 7.60 -2.15
CA ILE A 122 10.40 8.39 -2.00
C ILE A 122 10.18 9.59 -1.08
N GLU A 123 9.00 10.21 -1.05
CA GLU A 123 8.78 11.41 -0.24
C GLU A 123 8.49 11.09 1.24
N PHE A 124 7.80 9.98 1.52
CA PHE A 124 7.21 9.74 2.85
C PHE A 124 7.74 8.50 3.59
N ILE A 125 8.62 7.72 2.95
CA ILE A 125 9.23 6.54 3.57
C ILE A 125 10.75 6.64 3.50
N ASP A 126 11.40 6.21 4.57
CA ASP A 126 12.84 5.97 4.57
C ASP A 126 13.13 4.60 3.97
N ASP A 127 13.59 4.61 2.73
CA ASP A 127 14.01 3.38 2.06
C ASP A 127 15.34 2.83 2.63
N PRO A 128 15.74 1.61 2.24
CA PRO A 128 16.99 1.01 2.71
C PRO A 128 18.24 1.86 2.47
N TYR A 129 18.27 2.72 1.43
CA TYR A 129 19.40 3.60 1.17
C TYR A 129 19.44 4.78 2.16
N ARG A 130 18.28 5.37 2.52
CA ARG A 130 18.23 6.38 3.58
C ARG A 130 18.56 5.80 4.94
N GLU A 131 18.09 4.60 5.23
CA GLU A 131 18.47 3.89 6.46
C GLU A 131 19.98 3.62 6.51
N TYR A 132 20.59 3.26 5.38
CA TYR A 132 22.04 3.20 5.24
C TYR A 132 22.73 4.51 5.64
N LEU A 133 22.30 5.65 5.08
CA LEU A 133 22.91 6.95 5.36
C LEU A 133 22.85 7.31 6.85
N LYS A 134 21.75 6.97 7.54
CA LYS A 134 21.58 7.23 8.98
C LYS A 134 22.55 6.43 9.86
N ILE A 135 22.96 5.24 9.43
CA ILE A 135 23.80 4.35 10.23
C ILE A 135 25.31 4.52 9.93
N VAL A 136 25.68 5.23 8.84
CA VAL A 136 27.07 5.52 8.48
C VAL A 136 27.86 6.20 9.63
N PRO A 137 27.36 7.28 10.28
CA PRO A 137 28.12 7.94 11.35
C PRO A 137 28.44 7.04 12.54
N LYS A 138 27.63 5.99 12.76
CA LYS A 138 27.77 5.08 13.90
C LYS A 138 28.68 3.88 13.59
N TYR A 139 28.61 3.34 12.38
CA TYR A 139 29.29 2.08 12.04
C TYR A 139 30.45 2.24 11.05
N GLY A 140 30.62 3.43 10.46
CA GLY A 140 31.53 3.64 9.35
C GLY A 140 30.94 3.12 8.02
N GLU A 141 31.43 3.66 6.91
CA GLU A 141 30.89 3.43 5.57
C GLU A 141 30.89 1.94 5.18
N GLU A 142 32.02 1.25 5.36
CA GLU A 142 32.18 -0.16 4.93
C GLU A 142 31.16 -1.09 5.63
N LYS A 143 31.07 -0.98 6.96
CA LYS A 143 30.16 -1.81 7.75
C LYS A 143 28.70 -1.46 7.48
N ALA A 144 28.38 -0.17 7.38
CA ALA A 144 27.03 0.29 7.03
C ALA A 144 26.60 -0.21 5.64
N ALA A 145 27.47 -0.08 4.64
CA ALA A 145 27.18 -0.52 3.28
C ALA A 145 26.99 -2.05 3.20
N ARG A 146 27.79 -2.83 3.94
CA ARG A 146 27.61 -4.28 4.02
C ARG A 146 26.24 -4.65 4.61
N LEU A 147 25.83 -4.01 5.70
CA LEU A 147 24.52 -4.24 6.32
C LEU A 147 23.38 -3.85 5.38
N ALA A 148 23.47 -2.70 4.73
CA ALA A 148 22.46 -2.21 3.81
C ALA A 148 22.26 -3.17 2.62
N ARG A 149 23.34 -3.63 2.00
CA ARG A 149 23.28 -4.59 0.88
C ARG A 149 22.61 -5.92 1.26
N GLN A 150 22.67 -6.33 2.53
CA GLN A 150 21.97 -7.52 3.00
C GLN A 150 20.45 -7.34 2.98
N VAL A 151 19.95 -6.12 3.22
CA VAL A 151 18.50 -5.82 3.20
C VAL A 151 17.89 -6.11 1.82
N LEU A 152 18.62 -5.78 0.75
CA LEU A 152 18.17 -5.99 -0.63
C LEU A 152 18.83 -7.17 -1.34
N ALA A 153 19.43 -8.12 -0.62
CA ALA A 153 20.22 -9.21 -1.21
C ALA A 153 19.43 -10.16 -2.13
N ASN A 154 18.13 -10.32 -1.91
CA ASN A 154 17.24 -11.18 -2.71
C ASN A 154 16.46 -10.41 -3.78
N TYR A 155 16.71 -9.10 -3.93
CA TYR A 155 16.09 -8.29 -4.96
C TYR A 155 16.92 -8.34 -6.23
N THR A 156 16.25 -8.36 -7.38
CA THR A 156 16.85 -8.46 -8.70
C THR A 156 16.67 -7.20 -9.52
N ARG A 157 15.78 -6.29 -9.10
CA ARG A 157 15.56 -4.99 -9.75
C ARG A 157 14.88 -3.99 -8.82
N VAL A 158 14.97 -2.73 -9.20
CA VAL A 158 14.15 -1.62 -8.69
C VAL A 158 13.13 -1.25 -9.76
N ALA A 159 11.85 -1.18 -9.40
CA ALA A 159 10.77 -0.78 -10.30
C ALA A 159 10.12 0.53 -9.84
N VAL A 160 10.14 1.54 -10.70
CA VAL A 160 9.44 2.81 -10.46
C VAL A 160 8.06 2.72 -11.09
N ILE A 161 7.00 2.92 -10.30
CA ILE A 161 5.63 3.01 -10.81
C ILE A 161 5.31 4.46 -11.10
N GLU A 162 5.00 4.76 -12.36
CA GLU A 162 4.63 6.09 -12.84
C GLU A 162 3.18 6.10 -13.27
N THR A 163 2.34 6.76 -12.49
CA THR A 163 0.91 6.85 -12.75
C THR A 163 0.61 8.07 -13.63
N PRO A 164 0.03 7.89 -14.82
CA PRO A 164 -0.34 9.03 -15.68
C PRO A 164 -1.36 9.95 -14.99
N GLY A 165 -1.16 11.26 -15.10
CA GLY A 165 -2.10 12.27 -14.57
C GLY A 165 -1.82 12.73 -13.13
N VAL A 166 -0.76 12.20 -12.50
CA VAL A 166 -0.23 12.67 -11.22
C VAL A 166 1.25 13.05 -11.36
N PRO A 167 1.83 13.84 -10.44
CA PRO A 167 3.26 14.14 -10.45
C PRO A 167 4.13 12.87 -10.47
N GLY A 168 5.08 12.81 -11.40
CA GLY A 168 6.03 11.71 -11.56
C GLY A 168 7.24 11.82 -10.63
N VAL A 169 8.33 11.16 -11.01
CA VAL A 169 9.60 11.13 -10.24
C VAL A 169 10.75 11.86 -10.96
N GLU A 170 10.44 12.73 -11.91
CA GLU A 170 11.43 13.40 -12.77
C GLU A 170 12.45 14.22 -11.94
N ASP A 171 12.03 14.75 -10.80
CA ASP A 171 12.85 15.47 -9.82
C ASP A 171 13.63 14.55 -8.87
N HIS A 172 13.45 13.23 -8.96
CA HIS A 172 14.09 12.21 -8.13
C HIS A 172 14.99 11.26 -8.93
N GLU A 173 15.26 11.54 -10.21
CA GLU A 173 16.04 10.66 -11.09
C GLU A 173 17.47 10.41 -10.59
N GLU A 174 18.14 11.45 -10.09
CA GLU A 174 19.49 11.30 -9.52
C GLU A 174 19.49 10.42 -8.27
N TYR A 175 18.46 10.56 -7.43
CA TYR A 175 18.28 9.73 -6.25
C TYR A 175 18.10 8.26 -6.64
N LEU A 176 17.21 7.98 -7.58
CA LEU A 176 16.96 6.64 -8.08
C LEU A 176 18.20 6.02 -8.74
N ALA A 177 18.96 6.80 -9.51
CA ALA A 177 20.23 6.36 -10.10
C ALA A 177 21.28 6.05 -9.02
N THR A 178 21.28 6.80 -7.92
CA THR A 178 22.15 6.55 -6.76
C THR A 178 21.79 5.25 -6.07
N VAL A 179 20.51 5.02 -5.77
CA VAL A 179 20.03 3.76 -5.16
C VAL A 179 20.34 2.56 -6.06
N SER A 180 20.02 2.67 -7.34
CA SER A 180 20.28 1.61 -8.34
C SER A 180 21.77 1.24 -8.39
N ARG A 181 22.66 2.23 -8.43
CA ARG A 181 24.13 2.01 -8.44
C ARG A 181 24.63 1.46 -7.11
N PHE A 182 24.13 1.98 -5.99
CA PHE A 182 24.54 1.52 -4.67
C PHE A 182 24.22 0.04 -4.49
N TYR A 183 23.00 -0.40 -4.81
CA TYR A 183 22.61 -1.79 -4.68
C TYR A 183 23.02 -2.68 -5.86
N GLY A 184 23.42 -2.11 -6.99
CA GLY A 184 23.72 -2.86 -8.22
C GLY A 184 22.46 -3.45 -8.86
N LEU A 185 21.30 -2.82 -8.65
CA LEU A 185 20.01 -3.30 -9.15
C LEU A 185 19.59 -2.50 -10.38
N PRO A 186 19.21 -3.15 -11.50
CA PRO A 186 18.70 -2.44 -12.66
C PRO A 186 17.40 -1.71 -12.30
N LEU A 187 17.27 -0.48 -12.82
CA LEU A 187 16.06 0.32 -12.70
C LEU A 187 15.14 0.06 -13.89
N VAL A 188 13.87 -0.26 -13.63
CA VAL A 188 12.82 -0.40 -14.63
C VAL A 188 11.66 0.53 -14.30
N ARG A 189 10.87 0.90 -15.33
CA ARG A 189 9.67 1.71 -15.15
C ARG A 189 8.43 0.89 -15.47
N LEU A 190 7.43 0.98 -14.59
CA LEU A 190 6.13 0.36 -14.74
C LEU A 190 5.09 1.48 -14.87
N ARG A 191 4.21 1.36 -15.85
CA ARG A 191 3.08 2.28 -15.98
C ARG A 191 2.08 2.00 -14.86
N GLY A 192 1.75 2.96 -14.02
CA GLY A 192 0.71 2.88 -13.01
C GLY A 192 -0.70 3.11 -13.59
N SER A 193 -1.72 3.05 -12.73
CA SER A 193 -3.11 3.25 -13.10
C SER A 193 -3.96 3.75 -11.92
N LEU A 194 -4.78 4.78 -12.15
CA LEU A 194 -5.75 5.26 -11.17
C LEU A 194 -7.01 4.39 -11.09
N ARG A 195 -7.18 3.37 -11.96
CA ARG A 195 -8.42 2.60 -12.10
C ARG A 195 -8.97 2.06 -10.77
N TYR A 196 -8.10 1.44 -9.97
CA TYR A 196 -8.51 0.82 -8.70
C TYR A 196 -8.95 1.89 -7.70
N LEU A 197 -8.19 2.99 -7.58
CA LEU A 197 -8.51 4.10 -6.70
C LEU A 197 -9.79 4.83 -7.15
N THR A 198 -9.99 5.04 -8.44
CA THR A 198 -11.24 5.57 -8.98
C THR A 198 -12.40 4.66 -8.57
N LYS A 199 -12.29 3.35 -8.75
CA LYS A 199 -13.33 2.39 -8.37
C LYS A 199 -13.55 2.34 -6.85
N LEU A 200 -12.52 2.51 -6.03
CA LEU A 200 -12.66 2.66 -4.58
C LEU A 200 -13.54 3.87 -4.24
N VAL A 201 -13.32 5.00 -4.91
CA VAL A 201 -14.05 6.25 -4.64
C VAL A 201 -15.47 6.23 -5.22
N THR A 202 -15.65 5.72 -6.44
CA THR A 202 -16.94 5.83 -7.17
C THR A 202 -17.80 4.58 -7.10
N GLY A 203 -17.22 3.44 -6.71
CA GLY A 203 -17.86 2.14 -6.83
C GLY A 203 -17.96 1.65 -8.28
N PRO A 204 -18.62 0.50 -8.51
CA PRO A 204 -19.21 -0.37 -7.48
C PRO A 204 -18.13 -1.05 -6.62
N HIS A 205 -18.45 -1.29 -5.35
CA HIS A 205 -17.59 -2.04 -4.42
C HIS A 205 -17.93 -3.54 -4.50
N ASP A 206 -17.50 -4.17 -5.59
CA ASP A 206 -17.68 -5.60 -5.86
C ASP A 206 -16.51 -6.44 -5.30
N GLY A 207 -16.22 -7.61 -5.89
CA GLY A 207 -15.19 -8.55 -5.42
C GLY A 207 -13.75 -8.00 -5.36
N GLU A 208 -13.50 -6.80 -5.88
CA GLU A 208 -12.24 -6.07 -5.69
C GLU A 208 -12.17 -5.35 -4.33
N PHE A 209 -13.22 -5.41 -3.51
CA PHE A 209 -13.27 -4.75 -2.22
C PHE A 209 -13.83 -5.66 -1.14
N ILE A 210 -13.23 -5.55 0.05
CA ILE A 210 -13.80 -6.07 1.28
C ILE A 210 -14.71 -4.99 1.83
N VAL A 211 -15.97 -5.33 1.98
CA VAL A 211 -16.97 -4.51 2.66
C VAL A 211 -17.11 -5.02 4.09
N VAL A 212 -17.01 -4.10 5.04
CA VAL A 212 -17.22 -4.36 6.47
C VAL A 212 -18.42 -3.54 6.92
N GLU A 213 -19.49 -4.22 7.29
CA GLU A 213 -20.73 -3.54 7.66
C GLU A 213 -20.65 -2.95 9.08
N PRO A 214 -21.49 -1.95 9.42
CA PRO A 214 -21.52 -1.39 10.77
C PRO A 214 -21.60 -2.46 11.86
N GLY A 215 -20.77 -2.30 12.90
CA GLY A 215 -20.63 -3.24 14.01
C GLY A 215 -19.69 -4.42 13.74
N GLU A 216 -19.25 -4.65 12.51
CA GLU A 216 -18.32 -5.72 12.18
C GLU A 216 -16.84 -5.34 12.38
N GLU A 217 -15.99 -6.37 12.35
CA GLU A 217 -14.54 -6.27 12.38
C GLU A 217 -13.94 -6.79 11.07
N LEU A 218 -12.87 -6.13 10.60
CA LEU A 218 -12.05 -6.56 9.48
C LEU A 218 -11.09 -7.68 9.92
N GLY A 219 -11.63 -8.89 10.07
CA GLY A 219 -10.83 -10.07 10.41
C GLY A 219 -9.84 -10.46 9.31
N GLU A 220 -8.75 -11.12 9.71
CA GLU A 220 -7.69 -11.57 8.80
C GLU A 220 -8.22 -12.57 7.75
N GLU A 221 -9.25 -13.34 8.10
CA GLU A 221 -9.89 -14.32 7.24
C GLU A 221 -10.54 -13.76 5.99
N ARG A 222 -10.89 -12.48 6.00
CA ARG A 222 -11.42 -11.82 4.81
C ARG A 222 -10.36 -11.68 3.73
N PHE A 223 -9.08 -11.59 4.09
CA PHE A 223 -7.98 -11.51 3.13
C PHE A 223 -7.54 -12.89 2.61
N TRP A 224 -7.59 -13.95 3.43
CA TRP A 224 -7.23 -15.30 2.96
C TRP A 224 -8.18 -15.85 1.91
N ARG A 225 -9.49 -15.56 2.03
CA ARG A 225 -10.49 -15.95 1.03
C ARG A 225 -10.21 -15.39 -0.38
N LEU A 226 -9.46 -14.29 -0.48
CA LEU A 226 -9.01 -13.72 -1.77
C LEU A 226 -7.92 -14.58 -2.44
N GLN A 227 -7.10 -15.26 -1.64
CA GLN A 227 -6.07 -16.16 -2.13
C GLN A 227 -6.70 -17.47 -2.61
N GLU A 228 -7.71 -17.98 -1.91
CA GLU A 228 -8.45 -19.19 -2.29
C GLU A 228 -9.28 -19.01 -3.56
N ALA A 229 -9.94 -17.85 -3.74
CA ALA A 229 -10.69 -17.53 -4.95
C ALA A 229 -9.79 -17.41 -6.20
N ALA A 230 -8.52 -17.01 -6.03
CA ALA A 230 -7.52 -16.99 -7.09
C ALA A 230 -6.83 -18.36 -7.31
N GLY A 231 -6.91 -19.24 -6.32
CA GLY A 231 -6.22 -20.54 -6.25
C GLY A 231 -7.05 -21.75 -6.67
N GLY A 232 -8.18 -21.56 -7.36
CA GLY A 232 -9.00 -22.63 -7.95
C GLY A 232 -8.29 -23.52 -8.99
N GLY A 233 -6.99 -23.31 -9.22
CA GLY A 233 -6.09 -24.25 -9.88
C GLY A 233 -4.73 -24.28 -9.16
N ALA A 234 -4.36 -25.47 -8.68
CA ALA A 234 -3.07 -25.88 -8.11
C ALA A 234 -2.85 -25.67 -6.59
N GLY A 235 -3.16 -26.74 -5.84
CA GLY A 235 -2.16 -27.45 -5.02
C GLY A 235 -1.52 -26.70 -3.86
N SER A 236 -2.02 -26.98 -2.66
CA SER A 236 -1.48 -26.57 -1.36
C SER A 236 0.03 -26.77 -1.21
N GLY A 237 0.78 -25.67 -1.18
CA GLY A 237 2.13 -25.60 -0.62
C GLY A 237 2.09 -24.85 0.71
N ALA A 238 1.80 -25.55 1.80
CA ALA A 238 1.89 -24.97 3.13
C ALA A 238 3.34 -24.57 3.43
N VAL A 239 3.58 -23.28 3.63
CA VAL A 239 4.84 -22.77 4.18
C VAL A 239 4.83 -23.05 5.69
N PRO A 240 5.79 -23.80 6.25
CA PRO A 240 5.80 -24.11 7.66
C PRO A 240 6.18 -22.86 8.48
N ALA A 241 5.53 -22.71 9.63
CA ALA A 241 5.82 -21.64 10.60
C ALA A 241 7.30 -21.66 11.03
N PRO A 242 7.95 -20.49 11.21
CA PRO A 242 9.30 -20.45 11.72
C PRO A 242 9.33 -20.98 13.16
N GLY A 243 10.00 -22.11 13.34
CA GLY A 243 10.26 -22.70 14.64
C GLY A 243 11.04 -21.72 15.52
N ARG A 244 10.62 -21.61 16.79
CA ARG A 244 11.42 -20.98 17.83
C ARG A 244 12.74 -21.72 17.93
N LEU A 245 13.83 -21.03 17.66
CA LEU A 245 15.17 -21.51 18.01
C LEU A 245 15.47 -21.15 19.48
N PRO A 246 16.28 -21.99 20.17
CA PRO A 246 16.38 -22.07 21.62
C PRO A 246 17.00 -20.84 22.29
#